data_AF-A0A6C0HJ95-F1
#
_entry.id   AF-A0A6C0HJ95-F1
#
_cell.length_a   1.000
_cell.length_b   1.000
_cell.length_c   1.000
_cell.angle_alpha   90.00
_cell.angle_beta   90.00
_cell.angle_gamma   90.00
#
_symmetry.space_group_name_H-M   'P 1'
#
loop_
_entity.id
_entity.type
_entity.pdbx_description
1 polymer ?
#
loop_
_entity_poly.entity_id
_entity_poly.type
_entity_poly.pdbx_seq_one_letter_code
_entity_poly.pdbx_strand_id
1 'polypeptide(L)'
;MKSDIDFKIFDEFKESYIIGDLFNMPKFFAGWNSNPHHNDYMYNLFKKTASQYKDNILGIYDRYRTDENEPFPNVEKIKSSVDIFIENNKTNETLNTLLVTCSSENTLVVHLRSGDKGVVEDHYINTIINLSVKYEKIVILCGIHQNGERSHCFPNVTESINNMKLSLSKLYSKNLDITVDLNEPDIHLSAMRTSKNLLLHKGGYSLLGGLIFRGNNLYMTALFNPIQSNNQEYFTYCKNYTVL
;
A
#
# COMPACT_ATOMS: atom_id res chain seq x y z
N MET A 1 -19.60 -2.47 -17.61
CA MET A 1 -18.40 -3.04 -16.99
C MET A 1 -17.27 -2.88 -18.00
N LYS A 2 -16.14 -2.22 -17.68
CA LYS A 2 -14.93 -2.41 -18.51
C LYS A 2 -14.51 -3.85 -18.24
N SER A 3 -14.96 -4.79 -19.09
CA SER A 3 -14.86 -6.24 -18.87
C SER A 3 -13.43 -6.78 -18.86
N ASP A 4 -12.46 -5.95 -19.21
CA ASP A 4 -11.14 -6.42 -19.62
C ASP A 4 -10.01 -5.89 -18.71
N ILE A 5 -10.30 -5.72 -17.41
CA ILE A 5 -9.22 -5.47 -16.44
C ILE A 5 -8.44 -6.76 -16.24
N ASP A 6 -7.25 -6.81 -16.84
CA ASP A 6 -6.28 -7.89 -16.72
C ASP A 6 -5.37 -7.68 -15.51
N PHE A 7 -5.56 -8.50 -14.47
CA PHE A 7 -4.76 -8.44 -13.25
C PHE A 7 -3.48 -9.23 -13.45
N LYS A 8 -2.35 -8.53 -13.48
CA LYS A 8 -1.04 -9.16 -13.44
C LYS A 8 -0.66 -9.45 -11.99
N ILE A 9 -0.21 -10.68 -11.74
CA ILE A 9 0.39 -11.05 -10.46
C ILE A 9 1.83 -10.59 -10.51
N PHE A 10 2.24 -9.76 -9.54
CA PHE A 10 3.58 -9.18 -9.54
C PHE A 10 4.70 -10.21 -9.32
N ASP A 11 4.40 -11.35 -8.71
CA ASP A 11 5.40 -12.30 -8.25
C ASP A 11 5.26 -13.65 -8.96
N GLU A 12 6.30 -14.03 -9.72
CA GLU A 12 6.45 -15.38 -10.30
C GLU A 12 7.18 -16.33 -9.32
N PHE A 13 7.72 -15.81 -8.20
CA PHE A 13 8.45 -16.61 -7.22
C PHE A 13 7.51 -17.19 -6.15
N LYS A 14 7.96 -18.27 -5.51
CA LYS A 14 7.15 -19.01 -4.51
C LYS A 14 6.83 -18.20 -3.26
N GLU A 15 7.67 -17.22 -2.91
CA GLU A 15 7.52 -16.39 -1.71
C GLU A 15 7.06 -14.99 -2.13
N SER A 16 5.88 -14.63 -1.66
CA SER A 16 5.19 -13.42 -2.11
C SER A 16 5.83 -12.16 -1.54
N TYR A 17 6.01 -11.12 -2.37
CA TYR A 17 6.46 -9.78 -1.96
C TYR A 17 5.44 -9.06 -1.03
N ILE A 18 5.32 -9.54 0.21
CA ILE A 18 4.42 -9.03 1.25
C ILE A 18 5.03 -7.83 1.98
N ILE A 19 5.37 -6.78 1.24
CA ILE A 19 6.20 -5.66 1.70
C ILE A 19 5.74 -5.03 3.03
N GLY A 20 4.44 -5.00 3.31
CA GLY A 20 3.89 -4.59 4.61
C GLY A 20 4.40 -5.42 5.79
N ASP A 21 4.42 -6.75 5.66
CA ASP A 21 4.92 -7.66 6.69
C ASP A 21 6.45 -7.65 6.74
N LEU A 22 7.12 -7.50 5.59
CA LEU A 22 8.58 -7.41 5.50
C LEU A 22 9.11 -6.15 6.19
N PHE A 23 8.38 -5.03 6.11
CA PHE A 23 8.66 -3.83 6.90
C PHE A 23 8.07 -3.86 8.32
N ASN A 24 7.59 -4.99 8.81
CA ASN A 24 7.09 -5.15 10.17
C ASN A 24 5.89 -4.23 10.52
N MET A 25 5.03 -3.90 9.55
CA MET A 25 3.84 -3.08 9.81
C MET A 25 2.85 -3.68 10.83
N PRO A 26 2.73 -5.01 10.98
CA PRO A 26 1.90 -5.57 12.05
C PRO A 26 2.33 -5.19 13.46
N LYS A 27 3.53 -4.61 13.68
CA LYS A 27 3.91 -3.96 14.95
C LYS A 27 2.84 -2.97 15.43
N PHE A 28 2.23 -2.23 14.50
CA PHE A 28 1.29 -1.16 14.82
C PHE A 28 -0.13 -1.63 15.17
N PHE A 29 -0.51 -2.88 14.90
CA PHE A 29 -1.88 -3.34 15.17
C PHE A 29 -2.00 -4.74 15.76
N ALA A 30 -0.98 -5.57 15.59
CA ALA A 30 -0.92 -6.95 16.04
C ALA A 30 0.18 -7.19 17.09
N GLY A 31 0.87 -6.14 17.56
CA GLY A 31 1.86 -6.24 18.62
C GLY A 31 3.10 -7.05 18.24
N TRP A 32 3.47 -7.09 16.96
CA TRP A 32 4.71 -7.74 16.53
C TRP A 32 5.92 -7.08 17.19
N ASN A 33 6.87 -7.91 17.63
CA ASN A 33 8.16 -7.45 18.15
C ASN A 33 8.92 -6.62 17.10
N SER A 34 9.82 -5.74 17.54
CA SER A 34 10.57 -4.82 16.69
C SER A 34 12.08 -4.98 16.75
N ASN A 35 12.61 -5.97 17.49
CA ASN A 35 14.06 -6.13 17.66
C ASN A 35 14.57 -7.55 17.37
N PRO A 36 15.32 -7.77 16.26
CA PRO A 36 15.50 -6.87 15.12
C PRO A 36 14.24 -6.81 14.24
N HIS A 37 13.35 -7.80 14.32
CA HIS A 37 12.07 -7.89 13.61
C HIS A 37 11.08 -8.66 14.51
N HIS A 38 9.91 -9.05 14.00
CA HIS A 38 8.93 -9.85 14.72
C HIS A 38 9.50 -11.18 15.20
N ASN A 39 10.22 -11.89 14.32
CA ASN A 39 10.90 -13.16 14.58
C ASN A 39 11.97 -13.43 13.50
N ASP A 40 12.81 -14.44 13.74
CA ASP A 40 13.91 -14.81 12.84
C ASP A 40 13.44 -15.20 11.44
N TYR A 41 12.29 -15.86 11.32
CA TYR A 41 11.73 -16.24 10.02
C TYR A 41 11.43 -14.99 9.17
N MET A 42 10.70 -14.03 9.72
CA MET A 42 10.33 -12.79 9.02
C MET A 42 11.57 -11.95 8.69
N TYR A 43 12.57 -11.93 9.56
CA TYR A 43 13.83 -11.23 9.31
C TYR A 43 14.63 -11.88 8.17
N ASN A 44 14.76 -13.21 8.18
CA ASN A 44 15.44 -13.96 7.11
C ASN A 44 14.70 -13.82 5.77
N LEU A 45 13.36 -13.84 5.79
CA LEU A 45 12.54 -13.59 4.61
C LEU A 45 12.80 -12.18 4.07
N PHE A 46 12.79 -11.16 4.93
CA PHE A 46 13.16 -9.79 4.56
C PHE A 46 14.53 -9.74 3.87
N LYS A 47 15.58 -10.31 4.47
CA LYS A 47 16.93 -10.31 3.91
C LYS A 47 17.00 -11.01 2.55
N LYS A 48 16.34 -12.16 2.43
CA LYS A 48 16.27 -12.93 1.19
C LYS A 48 15.58 -12.14 0.09
N THR A 49 14.39 -11.61 0.35
CA THR A 49 13.62 -10.82 -0.62
C THR A 49 14.37 -9.55 -1.03
N ALA A 50 14.95 -8.81 -0.07
CA ALA A 50 15.76 -7.62 -0.35
C ALA A 50 16.98 -7.93 -1.24
N SER A 51 17.61 -9.10 -1.05
CA SER A 51 18.74 -9.54 -1.87
C SER A 51 18.35 -9.92 -3.30
N GLN A 52 17.11 -10.39 -3.51
CA GLN A 52 16.56 -10.74 -4.81
C GLN A 52 16.15 -9.49 -5.59
N TYR A 53 15.50 -8.53 -4.94
CA TYR A 53 15.01 -7.30 -5.56
C TYR A 53 15.82 -6.08 -5.13
N LYS A 54 17.11 -6.05 -5.51
CA LYS A 54 18.04 -5.02 -5.02
C LYS A 54 17.57 -3.60 -5.34
N ASP A 55 17.00 -3.36 -6.50
CA ASP A 55 16.68 -1.99 -6.93
C ASP A 55 15.28 -1.53 -6.52
N ASN A 56 14.56 -2.37 -5.78
CA ASN A 56 13.23 -2.05 -5.27
C ASN A 56 13.29 -1.42 -3.86
N ILE A 57 12.17 -0.94 -3.33
CA ILE A 57 12.17 -0.17 -2.07
C ILE A 57 12.72 -1.00 -0.91
N LEU A 58 12.42 -2.30 -0.85
CA LEU A 58 12.93 -3.20 0.18
C LEU A 58 14.45 -3.42 0.07
N GLY A 59 14.95 -3.66 -1.14
CA GLY A 59 16.38 -3.82 -1.42
C GLY A 59 17.18 -2.55 -1.18
N ILE A 60 16.60 -1.39 -1.52
CA ILE A 60 17.16 -0.08 -1.20
C ILE A 60 17.23 0.10 0.32
N TYR A 61 16.15 -0.16 1.05
CA TYR A 61 16.11 -0.06 2.51
C TYR A 61 17.18 -0.92 3.19
N ASP A 62 17.33 -2.18 2.76
CA ASP A 62 18.32 -3.10 3.34
C ASP A 62 19.75 -2.59 3.17
N ARG A 63 20.08 -1.97 2.03
CA ARG A 63 21.41 -1.37 1.82
C ARG A 63 21.71 -0.22 2.77
N TYR A 64 20.70 0.54 3.17
CA TYR A 64 20.86 1.66 4.11
C TYR A 64 20.75 1.23 5.58
N ARG A 65 20.39 -0.03 5.83
CA ARG A 65 20.38 -0.65 7.15
C ARG A 65 21.79 -1.09 7.55
N THR A 66 22.61 -0.12 7.97
CA THR A 66 24.01 -0.34 8.37
C THR A 66 24.18 -0.90 9.79
N ASP A 67 23.17 -0.76 10.66
CA ASP A 67 23.14 -1.37 11.99
C ASP A 67 22.16 -2.55 11.97
N GLU A 68 22.68 -3.77 12.14
CA GLU A 68 21.87 -4.99 12.13
C GLU A 68 20.91 -5.10 13.32
N ASN A 69 21.15 -4.34 14.39
CA ASN A 69 20.30 -4.29 15.58
C ASN A 69 19.32 -3.11 15.55
N GLU A 70 19.28 -2.31 14.47
CA GLU A 70 18.32 -1.21 14.43
C GLU A 70 16.88 -1.76 14.45
N PRO A 71 15.97 -1.14 15.23
CA PRO A 71 14.60 -1.61 15.31
C PRO A 71 13.86 -1.56 13.96
N PHE A 72 12.99 -2.54 13.72
CA PHE A 72 12.05 -2.52 12.59
C PHE A 72 10.64 -2.08 13.00
N PRO A 73 9.97 -1.22 12.21
CA PRO A 73 10.50 -0.47 11.07
C PRO A 73 11.34 0.74 11.49
N ASN A 74 12.35 1.09 10.69
CA ASN A 74 12.93 2.44 10.70
C ASN A 74 12.18 3.32 9.67
N VAL A 75 11.23 4.12 10.14
CA VAL A 75 10.31 4.89 9.28
C VAL A 75 11.04 5.88 8.37
N GLU A 76 12.09 6.55 8.85
CA GLU A 76 12.85 7.52 8.05
C GLU A 76 13.65 6.85 6.94
N LYS A 77 14.20 5.66 7.20
CA LYS A 77 14.84 4.85 6.15
C LYS A 77 13.84 4.34 5.12
N ILE A 78 12.62 3.96 5.53
CA ILE A 78 11.56 3.58 4.58
C ILE A 78 11.25 4.76 3.65
N LYS A 79 10.99 5.95 4.22
CA LYS A 79 10.73 7.18 3.43
C LYS A 79 11.87 7.47 2.45
N SER A 80 13.11 7.42 2.92
CA SER A 80 14.30 7.64 2.09
C SER A 80 14.41 6.61 0.97
N SER A 81 14.06 5.36 1.25
CA SER A 81 14.12 4.28 0.25
C SER A 81 13.08 4.45 -0.86
N VAL A 82 11.88 4.93 -0.52
CA VAL A 82 10.85 5.30 -1.50
C VAL A 82 11.33 6.48 -2.35
N ASP A 83 11.88 7.53 -1.72
CA ASP A 83 12.36 8.72 -2.44
C ASP A 83 13.51 8.35 -3.40
N ILE A 84 14.42 7.44 -3.01
CA ILE A 84 15.50 6.93 -3.87
C ILE A 84 14.93 6.06 -5.00
N PHE A 85 13.94 5.22 -4.75
CA PHE A 85 13.29 4.43 -5.79
C PHE A 85 12.66 5.34 -6.86
N ILE A 86 11.98 6.41 -6.44
CA ILE A 86 11.41 7.42 -7.34
C ILE A 86 12.52 8.06 -8.19
N GLU A 87 13.63 8.51 -7.57
CA GLU A 87 14.74 9.16 -8.27
C GLU A 87 15.42 8.22 -9.27
N ASN A 88 15.68 6.97 -8.88
CA ASN A 88 16.28 5.95 -9.74
C ASN A 88 15.40 5.64 -10.96
N ASN A 89 14.08 5.82 -10.84
CA ASN A 89 13.11 5.57 -11.91
C ASN A 89 12.61 6.85 -12.58
N LYS A 90 13.27 8.01 -12.39
CA LYS A 90 12.84 9.30 -12.95
C LYS A 90 12.79 9.36 -14.48
N THR A 91 13.39 8.40 -15.19
CA THR A 91 13.31 8.31 -16.66
C THR A 91 12.20 7.37 -17.13
N ASN A 92 11.50 6.70 -16.21
CA ASN A 92 10.36 5.85 -16.53
C ASN A 92 9.12 6.71 -16.76
N GLU A 93 8.78 6.94 -18.03
CA GLU A 93 7.66 7.80 -18.43
C GLU A 93 6.31 7.35 -17.86
N THR A 94 6.07 6.04 -17.78
CA THR A 94 4.83 5.47 -17.21
C THR A 94 4.70 5.79 -15.73
N LEU A 95 5.76 5.55 -14.95
CA LEU A 95 5.79 5.91 -13.54
C LEU A 95 5.59 7.42 -13.37
N ASN A 96 6.37 8.22 -14.09
CA ASN A 96 6.30 9.68 -13.97
C ASN A 96 4.90 10.22 -14.27
N THR A 97 4.23 9.70 -15.30
CA THR A 97 2.87 10.11 -15.65
C THR A 97 1.89 9.82 -14.51
N LEU A 98 2.02 8.65 -13.88
CA LEU A 98 1.23 8.30 -12.68
C LEU A 98 1.56 9.26 -11.53
N LEU A 99 2.84 9.48 -11.22
CA LEU A 99 3.24 10.35 -10.12
C LEU A 99 2.78 11.79 -10.30
N VAL A 100 2.88 12.36 -11.51
CA VAL A 100 2.37 13.70 -11.84
C VAL A 100 0.85 13.75 -11.59
N THR A 101 0.11 12.76 -12.09
CA THR A 101 -1.35 12.68 -11.89
C THR A 101 -1.70 12.64 -10.40
N CYS A 102 -1.03 11.78 -9.63
CA CYS A 102 -1.25 11.62 -8.20
C CYS A 102 -0.86 12.85 -7.38
N SER A 103 0.11 13.63 -7.85
CA SER A 103 0.61 14.84 -7.18
C SER A 103 -0.27 16.09 -7.36
N SER A 104 -1.33 16.01 -8.17
CA SER A 104 -2.29 17.11 -8.36
C SER A 104 -3.17 17.33 -7.13
N GLU A 105 -3.46 18.58 -6.79
CA GLU A 105 -4.36 18.94 -5.68
C GLU A 105 -5.80 18.52 -5.94
N ASN A 106 -6.19 18.40 -7.21
CA ASN A 106 -7.52 17.97 -7.64
C ASN A 106 -7.65 16.45 -7.80
N THR A 107 -6.62 15.68 -7.45
CA THR A 107 -6.64 14.22 -7.50
C THR A 107 -6.79 13.63 -6.10
N LEU A 108 -7.72 12.69 -5.93
CA LEU A 108 -7.73 11.76 -4.80
C LEU A 108 -7.05 10.46 -5.20
N VAL A 109 -5.98 10.10 -4.49
CA VAL A 109 -5.38 8.77 -4.57
C VAL A 109 -6.04 7.88 -3.53
N VAL A 110 -6.48 6.69 -3.93
CA VAL A 110 -7.15 5.73 -3.06
C VAL A 110 -6.38 4.43 -3.11
N HIS A 111 -5.89 3.97 -1.97
CA HIS A 111 -5.47 2.59 -1.87
C HIS A 111 -6.69 1.69 -1.67
N LEU A 112 -6.89 0.69 -2.53
CA LEU A 112 -8.01 -0.24 -2.47
C LEU A 112 -7.51 -1.67 -2.31
N ARG A 113 -7.63 -2.20 -1.09
CA ARG A 113 -7.34 -3.61 -0.78
C ARG A 113 -8.62 -4.45 -0.81
N SER A 114 -8.68 -5.46 -1.68
CA SER A 114 -9.76 -6.48 -1.67
C SER A 114 -9.24 -7.93 -1.65
N GLY A 115 -7.93 -8.12 -1.83
CA GLY A 115 -7.34 -9.44 -2.09
C GLY A 115 -7.43 -10.45 -0.96
N ASP A 116 -7.56 -10.01 0.30
CA ASP A 116 -7.29 -10.87 1.48
C ASP A 116 -8.49 -11.06 2.41
N LYS A 117 -9.56 -10.29 2.21
CA LYS A 117 -10.71 -10.21 3.14
C LYS A 117 -12.07 -10.21 2.42
N GLY A 118 -12.11 -10.51 1.13
CA GLY A 118 -13.32 -10.48 0.33
C GLY A 118 -13.56 -9.16 -0.39
N VAL A 119 -14.78 -9.01 -0.92
CA VAL A 119 -15.24 -7.77 -1.57
C VAL A 119 -15.13 -6.59 -0.61
N VAL A 120 -14.66 -5.44 -1.11
CA VAL A 120 -14.51 -4.20 -0.34
C VAL A 120 -15.85 -3.80 0.27
N GLU A 121 -15.78 -3.37 1.52
CA GLU A 121 -16.94 -3.01 2.31
C GLU A 121 -17.67 -1.78 1.76
N ASP A 122 -18.99 -1.81 1.79
CA ASP A 122 -19.82 -0.73 1.22
C ASP A 122 -19.57 0.62 1.90
N HIS A 123 -19.22 0.64 3.19
CA HIS A 123 -18.86 1.89 3.88
C HIS A 123 -17.61 2.55 3.27
N TYR A 124 -16.58 1.78 2.91
CA TYR A 124 -15.37 2.31 2.29
C TYR A 124 -15.65 2.82 0.88
N ILE A 125 -16.47 2.08 0.11
CA ILE A 125 -16.97 2.50 -1.20
C ILE A 125 -17.73 3.82 -1.10
N ASN A 126 -18.62 3.96 -0.11
CA ASN A 126 -19.36 5.18 0.15
C ASN A 126 -18.44 6.34 0.56
N THR A 127 -17.38 6.08 1.33
CA THR A 127 -16.38 7.10 1.65
C THR A 127 -15.66 7.60 0.40
N ILE A 128 -15.28 6.72 -0.53
CA ILE A 128 -14.69 7.11 -1.82
C ILE A 128 -15.66 8.03 -2.59
N ILE A 129 -16.94 7.65 -2.68
CA ILE A 129 -17.96 8.44 -3.37
C ILE A 129 -18.12 9.82 -2.71
N ASN A 130 -18.23 9.87 -1.39
CA ASN A 130 -18.40 11.11 -0.65
C ASN A 130 -17.19 12.04 -0.78
N LEU A 131 -15.97 11.51 -0.83
CA LEU A 131 -14.78 12.30 -1.06
C LEU A 131 -14.65 12.74 -2.51
N SER A 132 -15.10 11.91 -3.47
CA SER A 132 -14.95 12.19 -4.90
C SER A 132 -15.63 13.48 -5.37
N VAL A 133 -16.62 13.98 -4.63
CA VAL A 133 -17.26 15.27 -4.94
C VAL A 133 -16.30 16.47 -4.79
N LYS A 134 -15.17 16.30 -4.09
CA LYS A 134 -14.17 17.34 -3.84
C LYS A 134 -13.01 17.33 -4.83
N TYR A 135 -12.95 16.34 -5.71
CA TYR A 135 -11.79 16.07 -6.56
C TYR A 135 -12.25 15.85 -7.99
N GLU A 136 -11.47 16.36 -8.95
CA GLU A 136 -11.77 16.20 -10.37
C GLU A 136 -11.47 14.77 -10.84
N LYS A 137 -10.48 14.12 -10.24
CA LYS A 137 -10.00 12.80 -10.64
C LYS A 137 -9.78 11.88 -9.45
N ILE A 138 -10.13 10.60 -9.61
CA ILE A 138 -9.86 9.56 -8.64
C ILE A 138 -8.88 8.54 -9.24
N VAL A 139 -7.78 8.28 -8.55
CA VAL A 139 -6.82 7.22 -8.91
C VAL A 139 -6.92 6.11 -7.87
N ILE A 140 -7.36 4.93 -8.29
CA ILE A 140 -7.42 3.73 -7.46
C ILE A 140 -6.14 2.93 -7.65
N LEU A 141 -5.36 2.77 -6.59
CA LEU A 141 -4.21 1.88 -6.52
C LEU A 141 -4.67 0.54 -5.96
N CYS A 142 -4.62 -0.52 -6.75
CA CYS A 142 -4.96 -1.86 -6.28
C CYS A 142 -4.16 -2.95 -6.97
N GLY A 143 -3.94 -4.05 -6.25
CA GLY A 143 -3.17 -5.19 -6.75
C GLY A 143 -3.72 -6.51 -6.21
N ILE A 144 -3.28 -7.61 -6.83
CA ILE A 144 -3.54 -8.96 -6.38
C ILE A 144 -2.21 -9.57 -5.97
N HIS A 145 -2.12 -10.03 -4.73
CA HIS A 145 -0.98 -10.77 -4.25
C HIS A 145 -1.23 -12.26 -4.38
N GLN A 146 -0.19 -13.00 -4.74
CA GLN A 146 -0.17 -14.42 -4.44
C GLN A 146 0.02 -14.58 -2.94
N ASN A 147 -0.66 -15.53 -2.32
CA ASN A 147 -0.57 -15.75 -0.87
C ASN A 147 0.45 -16.82 -0.48
N GLY A 148 1.20 -17.36 -1.45
CA GLY A 148 2.23 -18.38 -1.24
C GLY A 148 1.78 -19.50 -0.30
N GLU A 149 2.57 -19.77 0.73
CA GLU A 149 2.31 -20.75 1.79
C GLU A 149 1.16 -20.36 2.75
N ARG A 150 0.68 -19.11 2.69
CA ARG A 150 -0.43 -18.59 3.51
C ARG A 150 -1.81 -18.79 2.88
N SER A 151 -1.91 -19.64 1.86
CA SER A 151 -3.18 -20.00 1.18
C SER A 151 -4.25 -20.57 2.11
N HIS A 152 -3.88 -21.03 3.31
CA HIS A 152 -4.82 -21.50 4.33
C HIS A 152 -5.54 -20.36 5.09
N CYS A 153 -5.00 -19.14 5.08
CA CYS A 153 -5.57 -17.97 5.76
C CYS A 153 -6.14 -16.92 4.81
N PHE A 154 -5.88 -17.05 3.50
CA PHE A 154 -6.22 -16.07 2.50
C PHE A 154 -6.83 -16.73 1.26
N PRO A 155 -7.75 -16.05 0.56
CA PRO A 155 -8.33 -16.55 -0.67
C PRO A 155 -7.24 -16.87 -1.71
N ASN A 156 -7.54 -17.78 -2.62
CA ASN A 156 -6.67 -18.04 -3.77
C ASN A 156 -6.72 -16.87 -4.76
N VAL A 157 -5.74 -16.80 -5.66
CA VAL A 157 -5.59 -15.69 -6.63
C VAL A 157 -6.87 -15.46 -7.44
N THR A 158 -7.52 -16.52 -7.93
CA THR A 158 -8.76 -16.42 -8.72
C THR A 158 -9.87 -15.76 -7.92
N GLU A 159 -10.03 -16.16 -6.66
CA GLU A 159 -11.00 -15.55 -5.75
C GLU A 159 -10.66 -14.09 -5.45
N SER A 160 -9.39 -13.76 -5.20
CA SER A 160 -8.93 -12.37 -5.01
C SER A 160 -9.22 -11.50 -6.24
N ILE A 161 -8.99 -12.01 -7.44
CA ILE A 161 -9.33 -11.31 -8.70
C ILE A 161 -10.83 -11.06 -8.78
N ASN A 162 -11.66 -12.07 -8.50
CA ASN A 162 -13.11 -11.94 -8.54
C ASN A 162 -13.61 -10.91 -7.52
N ASN A 163 -13.09 -10.94 -6.28
CA ASN A 163 -13.40 -9.97 -5.24
C ASN A 163 -13.03 -8.55 -5.66
N MET A 164 -11.89 -8.36 -6.32
CA MET A 164 -11.47 -7.06 -6.84
C MET A 164 -12.36 -6.58 -7.98
N LYS A 165 -12.69 -7.45 -8.95
CA LYS A 165 -13.60 -7.11 -10.06
C LYS A 165 -14.98 -6.70 -9.55
N LEU A 166 -15.51 -7.40 -8.55
CA LEU A 166 -16.77 -7.03 -7.90
C LEU A 166 -16.68 -5.68 -7.21
N SER A 167 -15.59 -5.43 -6.47
CA SER A 167 -15.37 -4.15 -5.76
C SER A 167 -15.25 -2.97 -6.73
N LEU A 168 -14.48 -3.13 -7.81
CA LEU A 168 -14.35 -2.10 -8.86
C LEU A 168 -15.68 -1.89 -9.61
N SER A 169 -16.46 -2.95 -9.83
CA SER A 169 -17.78 -2.83 -10.47
C SER A 169 -18.75 -1.99 -9.63
N LYS A 170 -18.70 -2.14 -8.30
CA LYS A 170 -19.47 -1.28 -7.38
C LYS A 170 -19.06 0.19 -7.53
N LEU A 171 -17.76 0.49 -7.61
CA LEU A 171 -17.27 1.86 -7.82
C LEU A 171 -17.68 2.43 -9.18
N TYR A 172 -17.46 1.68 -10.26
CA TYR A 172 -17.80 2.14 -11.61
C TYR A 172 -19.29 2.38 -11.83
N SER A 173 -20.16 1.67 -11.09
CA SER A 173 -21.61 1.89 -11.16
C SER A 173 -22.06 3.30 -10.71
N LYS A 174 -21.14 4.08 -10.12
CA LYS A 174 -21.42 5.39 -9.54
C LYS A 174 -21.00 6.57 -10.43
N ASN A 175 -20.62 6.31 -11.69
CA ASN A 175 -20.25 7.32 -12.70
C ASN A 175 -19.16 8.30 -12.26
N LEU A 176 -18.12 7.80 -11.60
CA LEU A 176 -16.95 8.57 -11.19
C LEU A 176 -15.87 8.53 -12.28
N ASP A 177 -15.12 9.63 -12.48
CA ASP A 177 -13.91 9.63 -13.30
C ASP A 177 -12.77 8.90 -12.55
N ILE A 178 -12.78 7.57 -12.67
CA ILE A 178 -11.87 6.65 -12.00
C ILE A 178 -10.83 6.13 -12.99
N THR A 179 -9.57 6.37 -12.66
CA THR A 179 -8.42 5.62 -13.20
C THR A 179 -8.03 4.52 -12.22
N VAL A 180 -7.94 3.28 -12.69
CA VAL A 180 -7.42 2.15 -11.90
C VAL A 180 -5.99 1.87 -12.34
N ASP A 181 -5.08 1.80 -11.38
CA ASP A 181 -3.69 1.43 -11.58
C ASP A 181 -3.41 0.08 -10.93
N LEU A 182 -2.85 -0.83 -11.72
CA LEU A 182 -2.52 -2.22 -11.34
C LEU A 182 -1.02 -2.49 -11.33
N ASN A 183 -0.19 -1.45 -11.26
CA ASN A 183 1.25 -1.62 -11.13
C ASN A 183 1.62 -2.29 -9.81
N GLU A 184 2.91 -2.57 -9.70
CA GLU A 184 3.48 -3.27 -8.56
C GLU A 184 3.58 -2.41 -7.28
N PRO A 185 3.75 -3.04 -6.11
CA PRO A 185 3.70 -2.34 -4.82
C PRO A 185 4.67 -1.16 -4.70
N ASP A 186 5.88 -1.22 -5.24
CA ASP A 186 6.85 -0.12 -5.11
C ASP A 186 6.44 1.11 -5.95
N ILE A 187 5.88 0.92 -7.16
CA ILE A 187 5.21 1.97 -7.93
C ILE A 187 4.04 2.59 -7.12
N HIS A 188 3.22 1.76 -6.48
CA HIS A 188 2.07 2.25 -5.71
C HIS A 188 2.49 3.02 -4.45
N LEU A 189 3.50 2.56 -3.72
CA LEU A 189 4.08 3.32 -2.60
C LEU A 189 4.66 4.65 -3.07
N SER A 190 5.29 4.69 -4.25
CA SER A 190 5.77 5.92 -4.87
C SER A 190 4.62 6.90 -5.14
N ALA A 191 3.49 6.41 -5.69
CA ALA A 191 2.30 7.20 -5.92
C ALA A 191 1.67 7.73 -4.61
N MET A 192 1.60 6.88 -3.56
CA MET A 192 1.13 7.31 -2.24
C MET A 192 2.05 8.38 -1.63
N ARG A 193 3.37 8.21 -1.75
CA ARG A 193 4.39 9.17 -1.28
C ARG A 193 4.27 10.53 -1.96
N THR A 194 4.01 10.59 -3.27
CA THR A 194 3.93 11.86 -4.00
C THR A 194 2.56 12.52 -3.98
N SER A 195 1.53 11.78 -3.58
CA SER A 195 0.15 12.27 -3.60
C SER A 195 -0.11 13.46 -2.67
N LYS A 196 -1.09 14.30 -3.05
CA LYS A 196 -1.58 15.42 -2.21
C LYS A 196 -2.75 15.02 -1.33
N ASN A 197 -3.60 14.12 -1.82
CA ASN A 197 -4.76 13.62 -1.11
C ASN A 197 -4.76 12.10 -1.20
N LEU A 198 -4.73 11.42 -0.07
CA LEU A 198 -4.63 9.96 0.01
C LEU A 198 -5.72 9.41 0.91
N LEU A 199 -6.55 8.50 0.39
CA LEU A 199 -7.45 7.67 1.18
C LEU A 199 -6.86 6.27 1.32
N LEU A 200 -6.68 5.84 2.56
CA LEU A 200 -6.15 4.52 2.90
C LEU A 200 -7.25 3.54 3.30
N HIS A 201 -7.13 2.29 2.85
CA HIS A 201 -8.07 1.23 3.21
C HIS A 201 -7.77 0.59 4.58
N LYS A 202 -7.08 -0.57 4.62
CA LYS A 202 -6.72 -1.25 5.88
C LYS A 202 -5.49 -2.16 5.77
N GLY A 203 -4.90 -2.45 6.92
CA GLY A 203 -3.80 -3.39 7.15
C GLY A 203 -2.43 -2.93 6.68
N GLY A 204 -1.43 -3.81 6.80
CA GLY A 204 0.00 -3.48 6.74
C GLY A 204 0.44 -2.59 5.57
N TYR A 205 0.03 -2.94 4.34
CA TYR A 205 0.39 -2.14 3.18
C TYR A 205 -0.23 -0.73 3.17
N SER A 206 -1.47 -0.59 3.64
CA SER A 206 -2.09 0.73 3.83
C SER A 206 -1.36 1.54 4.90
N LEU A 207 -0.85 0.87 5.95
CA LEU A 207 -0.07 1.54 7.00
C LEU A 207 1.21 2.15 6.43
N LEU A 208 1.94 1.43 5.56
CA LEU A 208 3.09 1.97 4.84
C LEU A 208 2.74 3.26 4.10
N GLY A 209 1.64 3.25 3.34
CA GLY A 209 1.14 4.43 2.64
C GLY A 209 1.00 5.64 3.56
N GLY A 210 0.45 5.45 4.77
CA GLY A 210 0.30 6.53 5.74
C GLY A 210 1.61 6.97 6.41
N LEU A 211 2.59 6.07 6.59
CA LEU A 211 3.91 6.42 7.13
C LEU A 211 4.72 7.28 6.16
N ILE A 212 4.62 6.98 4.86
CA ILE A 212 5.41 7.64 3.82
C ILE A 212 4.71 8.87 3.24
N PHE A 213 3.41 9.04 3.48
CA PHE A 213 2.65 10.18 2.97
C PHE A 213 3.26 11.53 3.38
N ARG A 214 3.31 12.48 2.43
CA ARG A 214 3.78 13.88 2.66
C ARG A 214 2.85 14.93 2.06
N GLY A 215 1.65 14.52 1.64
CA GLY A 215 0.68 15.42 1.04
C GLY A 215 -0.06 16.29 2.07
N ASN A 216 -1.17 16.84 1.61
CA ASN A 216 -1.98 17.78 2.36
C ASN A 216 -3.04 17.06 3.18
N ASN A 217 -3.68 16.03 2.61
CA ASN A 217 -4.82 15.37 3.23
C ASN A 217 -4.64 13.85 3.25
N LEU A 218 -4.47 13.28 4.45
CA LEU A 218 -4.47 11.84 4.66
C LEU A 218 -5.80 11.40 5.26
N TYR A 219 -6.63 10.72 4.49
CA TYR A 219 -7.89 10.16 4.95
C TYR A 219 -7.71 8.71 5.36
N MET A 220 -8.20 8.38 6.55
CA MET A 220 -8.32 7.02 7.06
C MET A 220 -9.78 6.78 7.43
N THR A 221 -10.27 5.57 7.30
CA THR A 221 -11.62 5.22 7.80
C THR A 221 -11.54 4.64 9.19
N ALA A 222 -12.69 4.49 9.85
CA ALA A 222 -12.84 3.74 11.10
C ALA A 222 -12.21 2.32 11.08
N LEU A 223 -11.89 1.75 9.91
CA LEU A 223 -11.11 0.51 9.80
C LEU A 223 -9.71 0.60 10.43
N PHE A 224 -9.19 1.81 10.66
CA PHE A 224 -7.95 2.06 11.38
C PHE A 224 -8.12 2.16 12.90
N ASN A 225 -9.35 2.15 13.43
CA ASN A 225 -9.60 2.31 14.87
C ASN A 225 -8.83 1.32 15.77
N PRO A 226 -8.67 0.02 15.40
CA PRO A 226 -7.86 -0.90 16.21
C PRO A 226 -6.39 -0.47 16.37
N ILE A 227 -5.84 0.27 15.41
CA ILE A 227 -4.48 0.84 15.53
C ILE A 227 -4.49 2.00 16.52
N GLN A 228 -5.51 2.86 16.46
CA GLN A 228 -5.61 4.04 17.33
C GLN A 228 -5.76 3.65 18.81
N SER A 229 -6.50 2.57 19.09
CA SER A 229 -6.66 2.06 20.46
C SER A 229 -5.43 1.32 20.96
N ASN A 230 -4.71 0.60 20.10
CA ASN A 230 -3.68 -0.35 20.52
C ASN A 230 -2.25 0.19 20.40
N ASN A 231 -1.99 1.14 19.50
CA ASN A 231 -0.65 1.67 19.28
C ASN A 231 -0.67 3.10 18.67
N GLN A 232 -0.65 4.10 19.55
CA GLN A 232 -0.60 5.51 19.14
C GLN A 232 0.71 5.89 18.41
N GLU A 233 1.77 5.10 18.52
CA GLU A 233 3.08 5.36 17.88
C GLU A 233 2.90 5.58 16.36
N TYR A 234 2.05 4.79 15.71
CA TYR A 234 1.78 4.92 14.27
C TYR A 234 1.36 6.34 13.88
N PHE A 235 0.43 6.93 14.64
CA PHE A 235 -0.13 8.24 14.34
C PHE A 235 0.86 9.38 14.61
N THR A 236 1.93 9.14 15.37
CA THR A 236 3.01 10.13 15.53
C THR A 236 3.80 10.36 14.23
N TYR A 237 3.80 9.37 13.32
CA TYR A 237 4.44 9.48 12.01
C TYR A 237 3.53 10.10 10.94
N CYS A 238 2.21 9.97 11.10
CA CYS A 238 1.23 10.46 10.14
C CYS A 238 1.02 11.97 10.26
N LYS A 239 1.19 12.70 9.16
CA LYS A 239 0.92 14.14 9.10
C LYS A 239 -0.43 14.42 8.45
N ASN A 240 -1.12 15.46 8.94
CA ASN A 240 -2.37 15.98 8.35
C ASN A 240 -3.44 14.91 8.09
N TYR A 241 -3.64 14.00 9.06
CA TYR A 241 -4.60 12.91 8.91
C TYR A 241 -5.99 13.27 9.47
N THR A 242 -7.01 12.69 8.85
CA THR A 242 -8.41 12.76 9.29
C THR A 242 -9.00 11.35 9.29
N VAL A 243 -9.63 10.97 10.40
CA VAL A 243 -10.41 9.73 10.49
C VAL A 243 -11.86 10.04 10.11
N LEU A 244 -12.38 9.33 9.11
CA LEU A 244 -13.72 9.44 8.55
C LEU A 244 -14.64 8.30 9.00
#